data_AF-A0A022R448-F1
#
_entry.id   AF-A0A022R448-F1
#
_cell.length_a   1.000
_cell.length_b   1.000
_cell.length_c   1.000
_cell.angle_alpha   90.00
_cell.angle_beta   90.00
_cell.angle_gamma   90.00
#
_symmetry.space_group_name_H-M   'P 1'
#
loop_
_entity.id
_entity.type
_entity.pdbx_description
1 polymer ?
#
loop_
_entity_poly.entity_id
_entity_poly.type
_entity_poly.pdbx_seq_one_letter_code
_entity_poly.pdbx_strand_id
1 'polypeptide(L)'
;MFLDLVVKSKEQPILIVSKIHNLELKIFFQVEAPIHSSNVMLYSKEKDVVTRVGHKTLENGKRVRYLIKTGEVIDSAENWKKAVKEKSKELALNT
;
A
#
# COMPACT_ATOMS: atom_id res chain seq x y z
N MET A 1 32.11 29.67 25.01
CA MET A 1 33.21 28.88 24.40
C MET A 1 32.60 27.53 24.03
N PHE A 2 32.08 27.45 22.80
CA PHE A 2 32.69 26.67 21.72
C PHE A 2 32.81 25.18 22.03
N LEU A 3 31.82 24.41 21.58
CA LEU A 3 32.07 23.20 20.78
C LEU A 3 30.80 22.79 20.04
N ASP A 4 30.53 23.43 18.90
CA ASP A 4 29.48 23.00 17.98
C ASP A 4 29.96 21.76 17.22
N LEU A 5 29.60 20.57 17.73
CA LEU A 5 29.78 19.33 16.99
C LEU A 5 28.61 19.14 16.02
N VAL A 6 28.74 19.72 14.82
CA VAL A 6 27.80 19.51 13.72
C VAL A 6 28.00 18.10 13.16
N VAL A 7 27.24 17.13 13.68
CA VAL A 7 27.08 15.81 13.03
C VAL A 7 26.01 15.94 11.96
N LYS A 8 26.46 16.09 10.71
CA LYS A 8 25.64 15.96 9.50
C LYS A 8 25.22 14.49 9.36
N SER A 9 24.04 14.11 9.84
CA SER A 9 23.39 12.86 9.46
C SER A 9 22.14 13.17 8.64
N LYS A 10 22.07 12.60 7.44
CA LYS A 10 21.12 12.94 6.37
C LYS A 10 19.70 12.43 6.60
N GLU A 11 19.39 11.79 7.71
CA GLU A 11 18.05 11.29 8.02
C GLU A 11 17.73 11.58 9.50
N GLN A 12 16.98 12.68 9.70
CA GLN A 12 16.30 13.18 10.92
C GLN A 12 17.10 13.32 12.23
N PRO A 13 17.47 14.55 12.67
CA PRO A 13 17.94 14.78 14.03
C PRO A 13 16.76 15.06 14.98
N ILE A 14 16.42 14.08 15.82
CA ILE A 14 15.56 14.28 16.99
C ILE A 14 16.36 15.12 18.00
N LEU A 15 15.92 16.35 18.23
CA LEU A 15 16.56 17.29 19.15
C LEU A 15 16.23 16.89 20.61
N ILE A 16 17.09 16.08 21.24
CA ILE A 16 17.00 15.83 22.68
C ILE A 16 17.90 16.85 23.38
N VAL A 17 17.33 17.99 23.75
CA VAL A 17 17.96 18.96 24.67
C VAL A 17 17.05 19.11 25.89
N SER A 18 17.54 18.59 27.02
CA SER A 18 17.17 18.90 28.42
C SER A 18 15.74 19.36 28.72
N LYS A 19 14.96 18.43 29.30
CA LYS A 19 14.01 18.59 30.42
C LYS A 19 13.58 20.04 30.77
N ILE A 20 12.48 20.51 30.15
CA ILE A 20 11.66 21.63 30.64
C ILE A 20 10.18 21.24 30.46
N HIS A 21 9.43 21.30 31.57
CA HIS A 21 7.97 21.27 31.75
C HIS A 21 7.10 20.53 30.71
N ASN A 22 6.61 19.34 31.12
CA ASN A 22 5.34 18.70 30.73
C ASN A 22 4.67 19.21 29.44
N LEU A 23 5.38 19.11 28.31
CA LEU A 23 4.92 19.56 27.01
C LEU A 23 4.30 18.36 26.32
N GLU A 24 2.97 18.33 26.24
CA GLU A 24 2.27 17.32 25.44
C GLU A 24 2.75 17.44 23.98
N LEU A 25 3.58 16.48 23.56
CA LEU A 25 4.02 16.39 22.17
C LEU A 25 2.84 15.95 21.30
N LYS A 26 2.26 16.91 20.58
CA LYS A 26 1.17 16.65 19.63
C LYS A 26 1.74 16.05 18.35
N ILE A 27 1.50 14.76 18.14
CA ILE A 27 1.87 14.06 16.91
C ILE A 27 0.80 14.32 15.85
N PHE A 28 1.19 14.88 14.72
CA PHE A 28 0.34 14.93 13.53
C PHE A 28 0.56 13.67 12.72
N PHE A 29 -0.48 12.86 12.57
CA PHE A 29 -0.46 11.63 11.79
C PHE A 29 -1.58 11.67 10.76
N GLN A 30 -1.28 11.27 9.52
CA GLN A 30 -2.27 11.19 8.43
C GLN A 30 -2.72 9.73 8.29
N VAL A 31 -4.04 9.52 8.31
CA VAL A 31 -4.66 8.21 8.09
C VAL A 31 -5.51 8.24 6.83
N GLU A 32 -5.58 7.12 6.13
CA GLU A 32 -6.47 6.97 4.99
C GLU A 32 -7.92 6.82 5.47
N ALA A 33 -8.86 7.44 4.74
CA ALA A 33 -10.30 7.36 4.99
C ALA A 33 -10.96 6.40 4.00
N PRO A 34 -12.05 5.71 4.38
CA PRO A 34 -12.75 4.82 3.48
C PRO A 34 -13.38 5.58 2.31
N ILE A 35 -13.35 4.98 1.12
CA ILE A 35 -14.01 5.48 -0.09
C ILE A 35 -15.08 4.49 -0.55
N HIS A 36 -16.18 5.01 -1.09
CA HIS A 36 -17.26 4.16 -1.61
C HIS A 36 -16.82 3.41 -2.88
N SER A 37 -17.19 2.13 -2.98
CA SER A 37 -16.72 1.23 -4.04
C SER A 37 -17.18 1.64 -5.45
N SER A 38 -18.26 2.43 -5.58
CA SER A 38 -18.69 2.95 -6.88
C SER A 38 -17.75 4.00 -7.47
N ASN A 39 -16.88 4.60 -6.65
CA ASN A 39 -15.99 5.69 -7.05
C ASN A 39 -14.62 5.18 -7.53
N VAL A 40 -14.43 3.85 -7.62
CA VAL A 40 -13.18 3.23 -8.06
C VAL A 40 -13.39 2.37 -9.30
N MET A 41 -12.36 2.26 -10.13
CA MET A 41 -12.36 1.45 -11.36
C MET A 41 -11.05 0.65 -11.46
N LEU A 42 -11.09 -0.49 -12.16
CA LEU A 42 -9.89 -1.27 -12.41
C LEU A 42 -9.01 -0.59 -13.45
N TYR A 43 -7.71 -0.63 -13.18
CA TYR A 43 -6.66 0.01 -13.97
C TYR A 43 -5.75 -1.06 -14.56
N SER A 44 -5.53 -1.01 -15.88
CA SER A 44 -4.49 -1.80 -16.53
C SER A 44 -3.18 -1.02 -16.50
N LYS A 45 -2.15 -1.58 -15.86
CA LYS A 45 -0.79 -1.02 -15.85
C LYS A 45 -0.05 -1.22 -17.18
N GLU A 46 -0.49 -2.16 -18.00
CA GLU A 46 0.18 -2.47 -19.28
C GLU A 46 -0.20 -1.45 -20.36
N LYS A 47 -1.46 -0.99 -20.34
CA LYS A 47 -2.01 -0.10 -21.36
C LYS A 47 -2.39 1.28 -20.82
N ASP A 48 -2.14 1.52 -19.54
CA ASP A 48 -2.43 2.77 -18.82
C ASP A 48 -3.86 3.31 -19.00
N VAL A 49 -4.84 2.39 -18.98
CA VAL A 49 -6.25 2.72 -19.24
C VAL A 49 -7.15 2.17 -18.12
N VAL A 50 -8.09 3.00 -17.69
CA VAL A 50 -9.21 2.63 -16.83
C VAL A 50 -10.32 1.93 -17.62
N THR A 51 -10.79 0.80 -17.09
CA THR A 51 -11.76 -0.05 -17.77
C THR A 51 -12.79 -0.68 -16.83
N ARG A 52 -13.98 -0.95 -17.38
CA ARG A 52 -15.00 -1.76 -16.69
C ARG A 52 -14.70 -3.25 -16.82
N VAL A 53 -15.34 -4.03 -15.97
CA VAL A 53 -15.17 -5.48 -15.87
C VAL A 53 -16.25 -6.21 -16.66
N GLY A 54 -15.84 -7.24 -17.40
CA GLY A 54 -16.72 -8.24 -18.00
C GLY A 54 -16.45 -9.64 -17.43
N HIS A 55 -17.30 -10.60 -17.78
CA HIS A 55 -17.14 -12.01 -17.42
C HIS A 55 -16.96 -12.89 -18.65
N LYS A 56 -16.01 -13.82 -18.59
CA LYS A 56 -15.77 -14.81 -19.65
C LYS A 56 -15.56 -16.20 -19.02
N THR A 57 -15.95 -17.24 -19.75
CA THR A 57 -15.65 -18.63 -19.40
C THR A 57 -14.43 -19.07 -20.20
N LEU A 58 -13.41 -19.58 -19.52
CA LEU A 58 -12.23 -20.16 -20.13
C LEU A 58 -12.49 -21.62 -20.54
N GLU A 59 -11.65 -22.17 -21.41
CA GLU A 59 -11.76 -23.56 -21.91
C GLU A 59 -11.64 -24.60 -20.80
N ASN A 60 -10.95 -24.26 -19.71
CA ASN A 60 -10.85 -25.07 -18.50
C ASN A 60 -12.13 -25.07 -17.64
N GLY A 61 -13.23 -24.46 -18.11
CA GLY A 61 -14.52 -24.38 -17.40
C GLY A 61 -14.58 -23.30 -16.31
N LYS A 62 -13.50 -22.55 -16.07
CA LYS A 62 -13.47 -21.51 -15.02
C LYS A 62 -14.08 -20.20 -15.53
N ARG A 63 -14.97 -19.60 -14.73
CA ARG A 63 -15.48 -18.24 -14.97
C ARG A 63 -14.54 -17.20 -14.36
N VAL A 64 -14.08 -16.27 -15.18
CA VAL A 64 -13.11 -15.23 -14.79
C VAL A 64 -13.61 -13.84 -15.16
N ARG A 65 -13.16 -12.84 -14.41
CA ARG A 65 -13.30 -11.42 -14.75
C ARG A 65 -12.20 -10.98 -15.70
N TYR A 66 -12.56 -10.18 -16.68
CA TYR A 66 -11.63 -9.58 -17.64
C TYR A 66 -11.90 -8.09 -17.83
N LEU A 67 -10.88 -7.34 -18.24
CA LEU A 67 -10.99 -5.93 -18.57
C LEU A 67 -11.57 -5.77 -19.98
N ILE A 68 -12.68 -5.03 -20.12
CA ILE A 68 -13.41 -4.97 -21.40
C ILE A 68 -12.58 -4.34 -22.53
N LYS A 69 -11.82 -3.27 -22.24
CA LYS A 69 -11.06 -2.59 -23.30
C LYS A 69 -9.76 -3.29 -23.65
N THR A 70 -9.14 -4.01 -22.70
CA THR A 70 -7.80 -4.58 -22.89
C THR A 70 -7.80 -6.08 -23.13
N GLY A 71 -8.85 -6.79 -22.69
CA GLY A 71 -8.96 -8.24 -22.77
C GLY A 71 -8.18 -9.00 -21.68
N GLU A 72 -7.49 -8.30 -20.78
CA GLU A 72 -6.68 -8.91 -19.72
C GLU A 72 -7.55 -9.62 -18.68
N VAL A 73 -7.12 -10.82 -18.27
CA VAL A 73 -7.80 -11.63 -17.25
C VAL A 73 -7.26 -11.30 -15.87
N ILE A 74 -8.16 -11.09 -14.91
CA ILE A 74 -7.82 -10.55 -13.59
C ILE A 74 -7.71 -11.66 -12.53
N ASP A 75 -8.53 -12.70 -12.67
CA ASP A 75 -8.70 -13.71 -11.63
C ASP A 75 -7.72 -14.88 -11.77
N SER A 76 -6.57 -14.80 -11.10
CA SER A 76 -5.62 -15.92 -10.96
C SER A 76 -5.86 -16.73 -9.68
N ALA A 77 -5.65 -18.05 -9.73
CA ALA A 77 -5.71 -18.91 -8.55
C ALA A 77 -4.43 -18.86 -7.70
N GLU A 78 -3.40 -18.15 -8.14
CA GLU A 78 -2.12 -18.04 -7.45
C GLU A 78 -2.08 -16.78 -6.59
N ASN A 79 -2.85 -15.75 -6.98
CA ASN A 79 -2.93 -14.48 -6.27
C ASN A 79 -3.38 -14.66 -4.81
N TRP A 80 -4.32 -15.58 -4.52
CA TRP A 80 -4.73 -15.85 -3.14
C TRP A 80 -3.63 -16.51 -2.31
N LYS A 81 -2.91 -17.48 -2.89
CA LYS A 81 -1.80 -18.17 -2.21
C LYS A 81 -0.70 -17.17 -1.87
N LYS A 82 -0.40 -16.28 -2.82
CA LYS A 82 0.59 -15.21 -2.66
C LYS A 82 0.19 -14.25 -1.53
N ALA A 83 -1.05 -13.75 -1.53
CA ALA A 83 -1.54 -12.84 -0.50
C ALA A 83 -1.52 -13.47 0.91
N VAL A 84 -1.91 -14.74 1.03
CA VAL A 84 -1.85 -15.47 2.32
C VAL A 84 -0.41 -15.63 2.79
N LYS A 85 0.51 -15.96 1.89
CA LYS A 85 1.94 -16.10 2.20
C LYS A 85 2.54 -14.77 2.65
N GLU A 86 2.27 -13.69 1.94
CA GLU A 86 2.74 -12.34 2.30
C GLU A 86 2.22 -11.92 3.68
N LYS A 87 0.93 -12.14 3.96
CA LYS A 87 0.33 -11.88 5.28
C LYS A 87 1.00 -12.68 6.40
N SER A 88 1.29 -13.96 6.16
CA SER A 88 1.98 -14.81 7.15
C SER A 88 3.41 -14.34 7.44
N LYS A 89 4.11 -13.83 6.41
CA LYS A 89 5.46 -13.28 6.54
C LYS A 89 5.47 -11.97 7.32
N GLU A 90 4.49 -11.10 7.07
CA GLU A 90 4.32 -9.84 7.79
C GLU A 90 4.03 -10.07 9.27
N LEU A 91 3.17 -11.04 9.61
CA LEU A 91 2.96 -11.43 11.00
C LEU A 91 4.25 -11.90 11.68
N ALA A 92 5.07 -12.70 10.99
CA ALA A 92 6.33 -13.22 11.54
C ALA A 92 7.44 -12.17 11.72
N LEU A 93 7.36 -11.03 11.02
CA LEU A 93 8.29 -9.90 11.14
C LEU A 93 7.90 -8.91 12.25
N ASN A 94 6.62 -8.88 12.62
CA ASN A 94 6.04 -7.99 13.62
C ASN A 94 5.86 -8.67 15.00
N THR A 95 6.36 -9.90 15.15
CA THR A 95 6.41 -10.67 16.41
C THR A 95 7.84 -10.70 16.92
#